data_AF-A0A497L614-F1
#
_entry.id   AF-A0A497L614-F1
#
_cell.length_a   1.000
_cell.length_b   1.000
_cell.length_c   1.000
_cell.angle_alpha   90.00
_cell.angle_beta   90.00
_cell.angle_gamma   90.00
#
_symmetry.space_group_name_H-M   'P 1'
#
loop_
_entity.id
_entity.type
_entity.pdbx_description
1 polymer ?
#
loop_
_entity_poly.entity_id
_entity_poly.type
_entity_poly.pdbx_seq_one_letter_code
_entity_poly.pdbx_strand_id
1 'polypeptide(L)'
;MILPVYIVYALIISFGSGALGALLGLGGGVLLVPLLVFLLGVPIHLASGASIIAVVATSSAAAATYVRNELTNMRLGMFLELATTLGAVSGAFLTSLVGEDLLRVVFGVSLLYAAVTMFLQQRKGDGSWVPKPNDGPAEALGLGGRYFDEALGEEVV
;
A
#
# COMPACT_ATOMS: atom_id res chain seq x y z
N MET A 1 -28.87 0.61 21.81
CA MET A 1 -28.13 -0.66 21.96
C MET A 1 -27.38 -1.11 20.69
N ILE A 2 -27.37 -0.32 19.61
CA ILE A 2 -26.78 -0.67 18.29
C ILE A 2 -25.29 -0.29 18.20
N LEU A 3 -24.86 0.71 18.97
CA LEU A 3 -23.49 1.21 19.02
C LEU A 3 -22.41 0.16 19.38
N PRO A 4 -22.58 -0.72 20.39
CA PRO A 4 -21.56 -1.72 20.71
C PRO A 4 -21.37 -2.72 19.58
N VAL A 5 -22.45 -3.13 18.90
CA VAL A 5 -22.40 -4.08 17.78
C VAL A 5 -21.66 -3.46 16.58
N TYR A 6 -21.92 -2.19 16.28
CA TYR A 6 -21.22 -1.47 15.22
C TYR A 6 -19.70 -1.40 15.44
N ILE A 7 -19.27 -1.13 16.67
CA ILE A 7 -17.85 -1.08 17.04
C ILE A 7 -17.19 -2.45 16.84
N VAL A 8 -17.86 -3.54 17.22
CA VAL A 8 -17.32 -4.89 17.02
C VAL A 8 -17.12 -5.18 15.53
N TYR A 9 -18.10 -4.87 14.68
CA TYR A 9 -17.94 -5.05 13.23
C TYR A 9 -16.79 -4.20 12.66
N ALA A 10 -16.71 -2.93 13.06
CA ALA A 10 -15.63 -2.05 12.61
C ALA A 10 -14.24 -2.59 13.02
N LEU A 11 -14.10 -3.13 14.24
CA LEU A 11 -12.85 -3.72 14.71
C LEU A 11 -12.48 -4.97 13.92
N ILE A 12 -13.43 -5.88 13.69
CA ILE A 12 -13.18 -7.11 12.93
C ILE A 12 -12.74 -6.77 11.50
N ILE A 13 -13.45 -5.85 10.84
CA ILE A 13 -13.13 -5.40 9.49
C ILE A 13 -11.75 -4.73 9.45
N SER A 14 -11.46 -3.85 10.40
CA SER A 14 -10.18 -3.13 10.46
C SER A 14 -9.01 -4.07 10.69
N PHE A 15 -9.16 -5.00 11.64
CA PHE A 15 -8.14 -6.00 11.94
C PHE A 15 -7.91 -6.95 10.77
N GLY A 16 -9.00 -7.49 10.19
CA GLY A 16 -8.92 -8.40 9.04
C GLY A 16 -8.30 -7.73 7.81
N SER A 17 -8.73 -6.50 7.50
CA SER A 17 -8.17 -5.73 6.38
C SER A 17 -6.71 -5.37 6.60
N GLY A 18 -6.32 -5.01 7.82
CA GLY A 18 -4.93 -4.72 8.19
C GLY A 18 -4.04 -5.96 8.11
N ALA A 19 -4.49 -7.11 8.60
CA ALA A 19 -3.75 -8.37 8.52
C ALA A 19 -3.54 -8.81 7.06
N LEU A 20 -4.62 -8.85 6.27
CA LEU A 20 -4.53 -9.14 4.83
C LEU A 20 -3.67 -8.11 4.10
N GLY A 21 -3.83 -6.84 4.45
CA GLY A 21 -3.04 -5.74 3.93
C GLY A 21 -1.54 -5.87 4.17
N ALA A 22 -1.15 -6.29 5.36
CA ALA A 22 0.24 -6.54 5.72
C ALA A 22 0.81 -7.74 4.97
N LEU A 23 0.05 -8.84 4.85
CA LEU A 23 0.45 -10.04 4.10
C LEU A 23 0.64 -9.76 2.60
N LEU A 24 -0.23 -8.93 2.03
CA LEU A 24 -0.18 -8.55 0.62
C LEU A 24 0.78 -7.39 0.34
N GLY A 25 1.36 -6.76 1.37
CA GLY A 25 2.22 -5.58 1.24
C GLY A 25 1.51 -4.30 0.78
N LEU A 26 0.18 -4.24 0.88
CA LEU A 26 -0.66 -3.12 0.42
C LEU A 26 -1.06 -2.14 1.54
N GLY A 27 -0.74 -2.44 2.80
CA GLY A 27 -1.11 -1.61 3.96
C GLY A 27 -2.61 -1.65 4.34
N GLY A 28 -3.42 -2.49 3.69
CA GLY A 28 -4.79 -2.81 4.13
C GLY A 28 -5.86 -1.77 3.79
N GLY A 29 -5.48 -0.54 3.43
CA GLY A 29 -6.41 0.52 3.03
C GLY A 29 -7.28 0.17 1.82
N VAL A 30 -6.71 -0.56 0.85
CA VAL A 30 -7.38 -1.08 -0.36
C VAL A 30 -8.62 -1.91 -0.01
N LEU A 31 -8.57 -2.68 1.08
CA LEU A 31 -9.69 -3.49 1.58
C LEU A 31 -10.55 -2.72 2.59
N LEU A 32 -9.92 -1.92 3.45
CA LEU A 32 -10.60 -1.25 4.55
C LEU A 32 -11.61 -0.20 4.08
N VAL A 33 -11.24 0.65 3.12
CA VAL A 33 -12.13 1.71 2.61
C VAL A 33 -13.43 1.15 2.02
N PRO A 34 -13.41 0.21 1.04
CA PRO A 34 -14.66 -0.31 0.48
C PRO A 34 -15.49 -1.06 1.53
N LEU A 35 -14.88 -1.77 2.48
CA LEU A 35 -15.63 -2.43 3.55
C LEU A 35 -16.31 -1.44 4.49
N LEU A 36 -15.66 -0.32 4.85
CA LEU A 36 -16.28 0.73 5.66
C LEU A 36 -17.40 1.45 4.90
N VAL A 37 -17.22 1.71 3.61
CA VAL A 37 -18.22 2.42 2.78
C VAL A 37 -19.42 1.54 2.50
N PHE A 38 -19.22 0.32 1.97
CA PHE A 38 -20.33 -0.53 1.53
C PHE A 38 -21.01 -1.29 2.66
N LEU A 39 -20.26 -1.71 3.68
CA LEU A 39 -20.81 -2.56 4.75
C LEU A 39 -21.30 -1.74 5.94
N LEU A 40 -20.61 -0.64 6.28
CA LEU A 40 -20.93 0.21 7.43
C LEU A 40 -21.58 1.54 7.03
N GLY A 41 -21.66 1.87 5.74
CA GLY A 41 -22.27 3.11 5.27
C GLY A 41 -21.46 4.37 5.63
N VAL A 42 -20.16 4.22 5.92
CA VAL A 42 -19.30 5.34 6.29
C VAL A 42 -19.05 6.22 5.05
N PRO A 43 -19.21 7.55 5.15
CA PRO A 43 -18.85 8.46 4.06
C PRO A 43 -17.40 8.24 3.61
N ILE A 44 -17.15 8.24 2.30
CA ILE A 44 -15.84 7.88 1.75
C ILE A 44 -14.70 8.79 2.26
N HIS A 45 -14.99 10.06 2.54
CA HIS A 45 -14.03 11.01 3.13
C HIS A 45 -13.55 10.56 4.52
N LEU A 46 -14.46 10.05 5.36
CA LEU A 46 -14.11 9.54 6.69
C LEU A 46 -13.44 8.17 6.60
N ALA A 47 -13.94 7.30 5.72
CA ALA A 47 -13.36 5.97 5.51
C ALA A 47 -11.92 6.05 4.98
N SER A 48 -11.67 6.93 4.00
CA SER A 48 -10.32 7.16 3.45
C SER A 48 -9.37 7.73 4.50
N GLY A 49 -9.77 8.76 5.25
CA GLY A 49 -8.95 9.30 6.34
C GLY A 49 -8.62 8.27 7.42
N ALA A 50 -9.60 7.49 7.86
CA ALA A 50 -9.38 6.42 8.83
C ALA A 50 -8.45 5.32 8.28
N SER A 51 -8.57 5.01 6.99
CA SER A 51 -7.74 3.97 6.37
C SER A 51 -6.25 4.33 6.31
N ILE A 52 -5.90 5.61 6.13
CA ILE A 52 -4.51 6.05 6.09
C ILE A 52 -3.83 5.79 7.43
N ILE A 53 -4.54 5.96 8.55
CA ILE A 53 -4.01 5.64 9.89
C ILE A 53 -3.63 4.16 9.97
N ALA A 54 -4.51 3.27 9.49
CA ALA A 54 -4.26 1.83 9.46
C ALA A 54 -3.11 1.45 8.50
N VAL A 55 -3.04 2.09 7.33
CA VAL A 55 -1.97 1.90 6.33
C VAL A 55 -0.62 2.31 6.89
N VAL A 56 -0.55 3.47 7.55
CA VAL A 56 0.70 3.95 8.17
C VAL A 56 1.15 2.96 9.24
N ALA A 57 0.26 2.53 10.13
CA ALA A 57 0.61 1.58 11.19
C ALA A 57 1.11 0.23 10.65
N THR A 58 0.38 -0.38 9.72
CA THR A 58 0.74 -1.69 9.14
C THR A 58 2.00 -1.61 8.28
N SER A 59 2.15 -0.56 7.46
CA SER A 59 3.32 -0.38 6.60
C SER A 59 4.57 -0.09 7.43
N SER A 60 4.46 0.69 8.51
CA SER A 60 5.58 0.97 9.41
C SER A 60 6.06 -0.31 10.11
N ALA A 61 5.13 -1.17 10.54
CA ALA A 61 5.47 -2.45 11.15
C ALA A 61 6.21 -3.39 10.17
N ALA A 62 5.73 -3.49 8.93
CA ALA A 62 6.39 -4.28 7.89
C ALA A 62 7.76 -3.69 7.51
N ALA A 63 7.84 -2.38 7.28
CA ALA A 63 9.06 -1.67 6.94
C ALA A 63 10.13 -1.82 8.02
N ALA A 64 9.77 -1.72 9.30
CA ALA A 64 10.71 -1.91 10.40
C ALA A 64 11.39 -3.28 10.37
N THR A 65 10.66 -4.32 9.94
CA THR A 65 11.22 -5.68 9.80
C THR A 65 12.14 -5.76 8.58
N TYR A 66 11.73 -5.22 7.42
CA TYR A 66 12.56 -5.24 6.21
C TYR A 66 13.83 -4.41 6.31
N VAL A 67 13.80 -3.30 7.05
CA VAL A 67 14.98 -2.47 7.32
C VAL A 67 15.93 -3.19 8.28
N ARG A 68 15.40 -3.84 9.32
CA ARG A 68 16.21 -4.63 10.27
C ARG A 68 16.94 -5.80 9.63
N ASN A 69 16.32 -6.41 8.62
CA ASN A 69 16.89 -7.54 7.89
C ASN A 69 17.76 -7.11 6.69
N GLU A 70 18.05 -5.81 6.54
CA GLU A 70 18.88 -5.26 5.44
C GLU A 70 18.37 -5.61 4.02
N LEU A 71 17.09 -5.96 3.89
CA LEU A 71 16.45 -6.30 2.61
C LEU A 71 15.99 -5.06 1.84
N THR A 72 16.13 -3.87 2.43
CA THR A 72 15.56 -2.63 1.91
C THR A 72 16.62 -1.72 1.33
N ASN A 73 16.45 -1.30 0.08
CA ASN A 73 17.24 -0.19 -0.47
C ASN A 73 16.79 1.14 0.16
N MET A 74 17.50 1.60 1.18
CA MET A 74 17.14 2.80 1.92
C MET A 74 17.13 4.07 1.06
N ARG A 75 17.99 4.16 0.04
CA ARG A 75 18.04 5.31 -0.87
C ARG A 75 16.78 5.39 -1.73
N LEU A 76 16.34 4.25 -2.27
CA LEU A 76 15.09 4.15 -3.00
C LEU A 76 13.90 4.41 -2.09
N GLY A 77 13.93 3.87 -0.86
CA GLY A 77 12.92 4.12 0.16
C GLY A 77 12.72 5.61 0.45
N MET A 78 13.78 6.34 0.77
CA MET A 78 13.73 7.79 1.03
C MET A 78 13.27 8.59 -0.20
N PHE A 79 13.68 8.19 -1.41
CA PHE A 79 13.23 8.84 -2.64
C PHE A 79 11.71 8.68 -2.84
N LEU A 80 11.20 7.45 -2.64
CA LEU A 80 9.77 7.16 -2.70
C LEU A 80 8.99 7.85 -1.58
N GLU A 81 9.54 7.93 -0.37
CA GLU A 81 8.92 8.62 0.77
C GLU A 81 8.68 10.10 0.44
N LEU A 82 9.69 10.79 -0.11
CA LEU A 82 9.55 12.20 -0.50
C LEU A 82 8.51 12.38 -1.62
N ALA A 83 8.59 11.57 -2.67
CA ALA A 83 7.66 11.66 -3.80
C ALA A 83 6.21 11.39 -3.36
N THR A 84 6.01 10.34 -2.56
CA THR A 84 4.67 9.95 -2.07
C THR A 84 4.13 10.93 -1.04
N THR A 85 4.96 11.50 -0.16
CA THR A 85 4.53 12.52 0.81
C THR A 85 4.07 13.79 0.09
N LEU A 86 4.84 14.28 -0.87
CA LEU A 86 4.44 15.44 -1.68
C LEU A 86 3.16 15.18 -2.45
N GLY A 87 3.02 13.98 -3.05
CA GLY A 87 1.80 13.56 -3.72
C GLY A 87 0.60 13.48 -2.77
N ALA A 88 0.77 12.92 -1.58
CA ALA A 88 -0.28 12.76 -0.57
C ALA A 88 -0.76 14.12 -0.02
N VAL A 89 0.17 15.03 0.29
CA VAL A 89 -0.17 16.39 0.75
C VAL A 89 -0.93 17.15 -0.34
N SER A 90 -0.40 17.15 -1.57
CA SER A 90 -1.05 17.80 -2.71
C SER A 90 -2.43 17.20 -3.00
N GLY A 91 -2.53 15.86 -2.95
CA GLY A 91 -3.77 15.12 -3.10
C GLY A 91 -4.79 15.47 -2.01
N ALA A 92 -4.38 15.57 -0.75
CA ALA A 92 -5.26 15.94 0.36
C ALA A 92 -5.92 17.31 0.14
N PHE A 93 -5.14 18.30 -0.33
CA PHE A 93 -5.70 19.60 -0.71
C PHE A 93 -6.68 19.50 -1.88
N LEU A 94 -6.32 18.76 -2.94
CA LEU A 94 -7.23 18.55 -4.08
C LEU A 94 -8.54 17.86 -3.66
N THR A 95 -8.46 16.90 -2.75
CA THR A 95 -9.62 16.13 -2.30
C THR A 95 -10.64 17.02 -1.59
N SER A 96 -10.18 18.08 -0.90
CA SER A 96 -11.07 19.05 -0.25
C SER A 96 -11.90 19.91 -1.23
N LEU A 97 -11.46 19.99 -2.49
CA LEU A 97 -12.12 20.74 -3.57
C LEU A 97 -13.03 19.86 -4.43
N VAL A 98 -13.00 18.54 -4.22
CA VAL A 98 -13.67 17.55 -5.06
C VAL A 98 -14.93 17.01 -4.37
N GLY A 99 -16.02 16.86 -5.14
CA GLY A 99 -17.27 16.28 -4.63
C GLY A 99 -17.16 14.78 -4.35
N GLU A 100 -18.04 14.28 -3.46
CA GLU A 100 -18.02 12.88 -3.01
C GLU A 100 -18.15 11.86 -4.15
N ASP A 101 -18.98 12.15 -5.17
CA ASP A 101 -19.18 11.26 -6.31
C ASP A 101 -17.90 11.09 -7.14
N LEU A 102 -17.19 12.18 -7.41
CA LEU A 102 -15.92 12.11 -8.15
C LEU A 102 -14.86 11.37 -7.33
N LEU A 103 -14.81 11.58 -6.01
CA LEU A 103 -13.89 10.84 -5.13
C LEU A 103 -14.19 9.34 -5.15
N ARG A 104 -15.47 8.94 -5.12
CA ARG A 104 -15.88 7.53 -5.25
C ARG A 104 -15.44 6.92 -6.58
N VAL A 105 -15.60 7.66 -7.68
CA VAL A 105 -15.18 7.20 -9.02
C VAL A 105 -13.66 7.07 -9.10
N VAL A 106 -12.91 8.09 -8.69
CA VAL A 106 -11.43 8.07 -8.71
C VAL A 106 -10.91 6.92 -7.85
N PHE A 107 -11.45 6.76 -6.64
CA PHE A 107 -11.09 5.66 -5.76
C PHE A 107 -11.42 4.30 -6.38
N GLY A 108 -12.62 4.13 -6.94
CA GLY A 108 -13.03 2.89 -7.62
C GLY A 108 -12.13 2.54 -8.81
N VAL A 109 -11.77 3.52 -9.64
CA VAL A 109 -10.82 3.33 -10.75
C VAL A 109 -9.44 2.92 -10.23
N SER A 110 -8.96 3.55 -9.15
CA SER A 110 -7.67 3.19 -8.54
C SER A 110 -7.66 1.75 -7.98
N LEU A 111 -8.78 1.31 -7.38
CA LEU A 111 -8.94 -0.06 -6.91
C LEU A 111 -8.96 -1.06 -8.07
N LEU A 112 -9.68 -0.74 -9.17
CA LEU A 112 -9.68 -1.59 -10.36
C LEU A 112 -8.29 -1.70 -10.99
N TYR A 113 -7.56 -0.59 -11.05
CA TYR A 113 -6.18 -0.58 -11.52
C TYR A 113 -5.28 -1.48 -10.65
N ALA A 114 -5.36 -1.36 -9.32
CA ALA A 114 -4.64 -2.21 -8.39
C ALA A 114 -5.01 -3.70 -8.57
N ALA A 115 -6.30 -4.01 -8.68
CA ALA A 115 -6.78 -5.38 -8.87
C ALA A 115 -6.26 -5.98 -10.19
N VAL A 116 -6.32 -5.24 -11.30
CA VAL A 116 -5.86 -5.70 -12.62
C VAL A 116 -4.35 -5.90 -12.62
N THR A 117 -3.58 -4.95 -12.08
CA THR A 117 -2.12 -5.08 -12.03
C THR A 117 -1.69 -6.28 -11.20
N MET A 118 -2.27 -6.50 -10.02
CA MET A 118 -2.01 -7.70 -9.21
C MET A 118 -2.38 -8.99 -9.94
N PHE A 119 -3.54 -9.04 -10.60
CA PHE A 119 -3.98 -10.22 -11.35
C PHE A 119 -3.05 -10.55 -12.53
N LEU A 120 -2.58 -9.52 -13.25
CA LEU A 120 -1.65 -9.69 -14.36
C LEU A 120 -0.24 -10.10 -13.87
N GLN A 121 0.22 -9.56 -12.74
CA GLN A 121 1.50 -9.91 -12.15
C GLN A 121 1.53 -11.40 -11.74
N GLN A 122 0.44 -11.88 -11.13
CA GLN A 122 0.30 -13.28 -10.70
C GLN A 122 0.41 -14.26 -11.89
N ARG A 123 -0.04 -13.86 -13.08
CA ARG A 123 0.05 -14.67 -14.30
C ARG A 123 1.43 -14.67 -14.97
N LYS A 124 2.27 -13.66 -14.70
CA LYS A 124 3.61 -13.53 -15.27
C LYS A 124 4.70 -14.22 -14.45
N GLY A 125 4.36 -14.75 -13.28
CA GLY A 125 5.27 -15.53 -12.45
C GLY A 125 5.55 -16.92 -13.04
N ASP A 126 6.19 -16.98 -14.21
CA ASP A 126 7.04 -18.13 -14.51
C ASP A 126 8.13 -18.10 -13.42
N GLY A 127 8.17 -19.09 -12.53
CA GLY A 127 8.93 -19.09 -11.28
C GLY A 127 10.47 -18.94 -11.40
N SER A 128 10.99 -18.56 -12.56
CA SER A 128 12.36 -18.10 -12.75
C SER A 128 12.46 -16.61 -12.42
N TRP A 129 12.77 -16.28 -11.17
CA TRP A 129 13.28 -14.95 -10.85
C TRP A 129 14.61 -14.77 -11.61
N VAL A 130 14.68 -13.75 -12.48
CA VAL A 130 15.90 -13.37 -13.20
C VAL A 130 16.24 -11.94 -12.79
N PRO A 131 17.46 -11.67 -12.29
CA PRO A 131 17.91 -10.31 -11.99
C PRO A 131 17.71 -9.43 -13.23
N LYS A 132 16.87 -8.41 -13.11
CA LYS A 132 16.66 -7.46 -14.20
C LYS A 132 17.64 -6.31 -14.00
N PRO A 133 18.46 -5.96 -15.00
CA PRO A 133 19.41 -4.87 -14.86
C PRO A 133 18.69 -3.55 -14.55
N ASN A 134 19.37 -2.64 -13.84
CA ASN A 134 18.83 -1.34 -13.51
C ASN A 134 18.37 -0.59 -14.77
N ASP A 135 17.15 -0.07 -14.74
CA ASP A 135 16.65 0.79 -15.80
C ASP A 135 17.44 2.12 -15.80
N GLY A 136 17.58 2.77 -16.97
CA GLY A 136 18.32 4.04 -17.11
C GLY A 136 18.08 5.12 -16.03
N PRO A 137 16.83 5.42 -15.62
CA PRO A 137 16.59 6.36 -14.51
C PRO A 137 17.04 5.84 -13.13
N ALA A 138 16.98 4.53 -12.90
CA ALA A 138 17.48 3.92 -11.66
C ALA A 138 19.01 4.02 -11.58
N GLU A 139 19.70 3.85 -12.70
CA GLU A 139 21.15 4.02 -12.77
C GLU A 139 21.58 5.49 -12.63
N ALA A 140 20.89 6.41 -13.33
CA ALA A 140 21.16 7.85 -13.24
C ALA A 140 20.99 8.42 -11.82
N LEU A 141 20.01 7.92 -11.06
CA LEU A 141 19.74 8.34 -9.69
C LEU A 141 20.48 7.48 -8.64
N GLY A 142 21.22 6.45 -9.08
CA GLY A 142 21.93 5.52 -8.20
C GLY A 142 21.00 4.76 -7.25
N LEU A 143 19.82 4.36 -7.74
CA LEU A 143 18.74 3.67 -7.01
C LEU A 143 18.81 2.14 -7.13
N GLY A 144 19.90 1.59 -7.66
CA GLY A 144 20.12 0.14 -7.72
C GLY A 144 20.14 -0.49 -6.32
N GLY A 145 19.38 -1.56 -6.14
CA GLY A 145 19.33 -2.32 -4.90
C GLY A 145 20.41 -3.39 -4.85
N ARG A 146 20.93 -3.67 -3.66
CA ARG A 146 21.72 -4.87 -3.39
C ARG A 146 21.21 -5.47 -2.10
N TYR A 147 20.94 -6.77 -2.08
CA TYR A 147 20.57 -7.47 -0.86
C TYR A 147 21.23 -8.85 -0.83
N PHE A 148 21.53 -9.31 0.38
CA PHE A 148 22.08 -10.64 0.58
C PHE A 148 20.95 -11.67 0.60
N ASP A 149 21.00 -12.64 -0.31
CA ASP A 149 20.02 -13.72 -0.35
C ASP A 149 20.51 -14.90 0.52
N GLU A 150 19.93 -15.08 1.70
CA GLU A 150 20.30 -16.16 2.62
C GLU A 150 20.07 -17.57 2.04
N ALA A 151 19.15 -17.72 1.08
CA ALA A 151 18.86 -19.02 0.47
C ALA A 151 19.91 -19.39 -0.59
N LEU A 152 20.49 -18.39 -1.26
CA LEU A 152 21.54 -18.57 -2.28
C LEU A 152 22.96 -18.39 -1.72
N GLY A 153 23.11 -17.70 -0.59
CA GLY A 153 24.40 -17.36 0.01
C GLY A 153 25.22 -16.32 -0.77
N GLU A 154 24.58 -15.57 -1.67
CA GLU A 154 25.21 -14.58 -2.54
C GLU A 154 24.53 -13.20 -2.44
N GLU A 155 25.27 -12.14 -2.77
CA GLU A 155 24.70 -10.80 -2.96
C GLU A 155 24.02 -10.70 -4.33
N VAL A 156 22.73 -10.38 -4.31
CA VAL A 156 21.94 -10.10 -5.50
C VAL A 156 21.99 -8.59 -5.78
N VAL A 157 22.32 -8.23 -7.02
CA VAL A 157 22.36 -6.84 -7.56
C VAL A 157 21.31 -6.65 -8.63
#